data_AF-A0A1S2HFY4-F1
#
_entry.id   AF-A0A1S2HFY4-F1
#
_cell.length_a   1.000
_cell.length_b   1.000
_cell.length_c   1.000
_cell.angle_alpha   90.00
_cell.angle_beta   90.00
_cell.angle_gamma   90.00
#
_symmetry.space_group_name_H-M   'P 1'
#
loop_
_entity.id
_entity.type
_entity.pdbx_description
1 polymer ?
#
loop_
_entity_poly.entity_id
_entity_poly.type
_entity_poly.pdbx_seq_one_letter_code
_entity_poly.pdbx_strand_id
1 'polypeptide(L)'
;MADEGLRDELRAFVDERDWGQFHSQENLSKSISIEAAELLECFQWKAEADESRVRSELADVLTYCFLLADRLGTSPETLIREKLAATKAKYPVERSRGRSTKYDQL
;
A
#
# COMPACT_ATOMS: atom_id res chain seq x y z
N MET A 1 -17.42 3.80 -7.64
CA MET A 1 -18.23 3.36 -6.48
C MET A 1 -17.96 1.88 -6.19
N ALA A 2 -16.69 1.46 -6.04
CA ALA A 2 -16.35 0.05 -5.81
C ALA A 2 -15.52 -0.18 -4.52
N ASP A 3 -15.22 0.88 -3.77
CA ASP A 3 -14.30 0.86 -2.62
C ASP A 3 -15.00 1.01 -1.26
N GLU A 4 -16.26 1.48 -1.25
CA GLU A 4 -17.03 1.63 0.00
C GLU A 4 -17.32 0.27 0.65
N GLY A 5 -17.62 -0.76 -0.15
CA GLY A 5 -17.93 -2.10 0.36
C GLY A 5 -16.76 -2.78 1.07
N LEU A 6 -15.55 -2.72 0.50
CA LEU A 6 -14.36 -3.34 1.10
C LEU A 6 -13.93 -2.61 2.38
N ARG A 7 -13.99 -1.27 2.38
CA ARG A 7 -13.68 -0.47 3.56
C ARG A 7 -14.59 -0.81 4.73
N ASP A 8 -15.90 -0.94 4.47
CA ASP A 8 -16.87 -1.26 5.51
C ASP A 8 -16.71 -2.71 6.00
N GLU A 9 -16.36 -3.65 5.12
CA GLU A 9 -16.01 -5.03 5.49
C GLU A 9 -14.77 -5.08 6.41
N LEU A 10 -13.71 -4.34 6.07
CA LEU A 10 -12.51 -4.24 6.92
C LEU A 10 -12.81 -3.59 8.27
N ARG A 11 -13.63 -2.54 8.31
CA ARG A 11 -14.06 -1.91 9.56
C ARG A 11 -14.86 -2.87 10.43
N ALA A 12 -15.84 -3.55 9.85
CA ALA A 12 -16.62 -4.56 10.57
C ALA A 12 -15.70 -5.65 11.15
N PHE A 13 -14.75 -6.15 10.36
CA PHE A 13 -13.77 -7.14 10.81
C PHE A 13 -12.95 -6.64 12.01
N VAL A 14 -12.50 -5.39 11.97
CA VAL A 14 -11.73 -4.75 13.05
C VAL A 14 -12.59 -4.51 14.30
N ASP A 15 -13.80 -4.02 14.11
CA ASP A 15 -14.73 -3.65 15.19
C ASP A 15 -15.24 -4.91 15.93
N GLU A 16 -15.56 -5.98 15.21
CA GLU A 16 -15.94 -7.29 15.77
C GLU A 16 -14.89 -7.84 16.76
N ARG A 17 -13.62 -7.44 16.58
CA ARG A 17 -12.49 -7.89 17.37
C ARG A 17 -12.00 -6.84 18.36
N ASP A 18 -12.63 -5.66 18.40
CA ASP A 18 -12.19 -4.51 19.18
C ASP A 18 -10.71 -4.13 18.90
N TRP A 19 -10.24 -4.36 17.67
CA TRP A 19 -8.84 -4.14 17.30
C TRP A 19 -8.52 -2.68 16.98
N GLY A 20 -9.55 -1.84 16.81
CA GLY A 20 -9.38 -0.41 16.53
C GLY A 20 -8.51 0.31 17.56
N GLN A 21 -8.47 -0.17 18.81
CA GLN A 21 -7.61 0.37 19.87
C GLN A 21 -6.10 0.21 19.59
N PHE A 22 -5.70 -0.79 18.80
CA PHE A 22 -4.30 -1.05 18.44
C PHE A 22 -3.90 -0.37 17.12
N HIS A 23 -4.87 0.11 16.35
CA HIS A 23 -4.69 0.69 15.01
C HIS A 23 -4.30 2.17 15.07
N SER A 24 -3.25 2.49 15.85
CA SER A 24 -2.61 3.81 15.79
C SER A 24 -1.89 3.99 14.44
N GLN A 25 -1.69 5.23 14.00
CA GLN A 25 -0.93 5.51 12.76
C GLN A 25 0.47 4.88 12.81
N GLU A 26 1.11 4.93 13.98
CA GLU A 26 2.41 4.32 14.22
C GLU A 26 2.37 2.80 14.06
N ASN A 27 1.41 2.12 14.70
CA ASN A 27 1.32 0.66 14.65
C ASN A 27 0.99 0.17 13.24
N LEU A 28 0.04 0.80 12.56
CA LEU A 28 -0.30 0.45 11.18
C LEU A 28 0.89 0.67 10.23
N SER A 29 1.66 1.74 10.43
CA SER A 29 2.89 1.97 9.64
C SER A 29 3.94 0.89 9.88
N LYS A 30 4.08 0.40 11.12
CA LYS A 30 4.95 -0.73 11.43
C LYS A 30 4.46 -2.00 10.75
N SER A 31 3.15 -2.31 10.83
CA SER A 31 2.57 -3.47 10.15
C SER A 31 2.84 -3.45 8.65
N ILE A 32 2.62 -2.30 7.97
CA ILE A 32 2.96 -2.16 6.54
C ILE A 32 4.43 -2.52 6.28
N SER A 33 5.35 -2.04 7.11
CA SER A 33 6.78 -2.34 6.94
C SER A 33 7.12 -3.81 7.19
N ILE A 34 6.41 -4.48 8.09
CA ILE A 34 6.60 -5.90 8.39
C ILE A 34 6.12 -6.73 7.20
N GLU A 35 4.88 -6.54 6.74
CA GLU A 35 4.34 -7.28 5.60
C GLU A 35 5.10 -7.01 4.30
N ALA A 36 5.61 -5.79 4.13
CA ALA A 36 6.48 -5.49 2.99
C ALA A 36 7.81 -6.26 3.04
N ALA A 37 8.32 -6.56 4.24
CA ALA A 37 9.49 -7.40 4.41
C ALA A 37 9.17 -8.88 4.15
N GLU A 38 7.98 -9.37 4.52
CA GLU A 38 7.52 -10.73 4.19
C GLU A 38 7.31 -10.90 2.68
N LEU A 39 6.74 -9.90 2.01
CA LEU A 39 6.67 -9.83 0.55
C LEU A 39 8.05 -9.87 -0.10
N LEU A 40 9.03 -9.15 0.48
CA LEU A 40 10.41 -9.19 -0.01
C LEU A 40 11.06 -10.57 0.21
N GLU A 41 10.76 -11.23 1.33
CA GLU A 41 11.29 -12.55 1.66
C GLU A 41 10.93 -13.62 0.63
N CYS A 42 9.79 -13.46 -0.05
CA CYS A 42 9.39 -14.33 -1.18
C CYS A 42 10.49 -14.47 -2.25
N PHE A 43 11.36 -13.47 -2.38
CA PHE A 43 12.42 -13.39 -3.38
C PHE A 43 13.84 -13.50 -2.78
N GLN A 44 13.97 -13.79 -1.47
CA GLN A 44 15.25 -13.71 -0.76
C GLN A 44 16.35 -14.61 -1.36
N TRP A 45 15.99 -15.83 -1.77
CA TRP A 45 16.94 -16.86 -2.21
C TRP A 45 16.86 -17.19 -3.71
N LYS A 46 15.84 -16.68 -4.41
CA LYS A 46 15.61 -16.91 -5.84
C LYS A 46 14.68 -15.87 -6.43
N ALA A 47 14.86 -15.57 -7.72
CA ALA A 47 13.99 -14.66 -8.45
C ALA A 47 12.59 -15.24 -8.72
N GLU A 48 12.49 -16.57 -8.81
CA GLU A 48 11.22 -17.29 -9.01
C GLU A 48 10.56 -17.60 -7.66
N ALA A 49 9.71 -16.68 -7.21
CA ALA A 49 8.90 -16.84 -6.01
C ALA A 49 7.66 -17.71 -6.25
N ASP A 50 7.10 -18.25 -5.18
CA ASP A 50 5.76 -18.83 -5.20
C ASP A 50 4.73 -17.71 -5.36
N GLU A 51 4.03 -17.67 -6.50
CA GLU A 51 3.06 -16.63 -6.82
C GLU A 51 1.91 -16.58 -5.80
N SER A 52 1.53 -17.72 -5.20
CA SER A 52 0.47 -17.76 -4.19
C SER A 52 0.89 -17.00 -2.94
N ARG A 53 2.15 -17.20 -2.51
CA ARG A 53 2.73 -16.48 -1.36
C ARG A 53 2.85 -14.99 -1.66
N VAL A 54 3.39 -14.61 -2.83
CA VAL A 54 3.51 -13.20 -3.24
C VAL A 54 2.16 -12.49 -3.21
N ARG A 55 1.09 -13.15 -3.69
CA ARG A 55 -0.27 -12.60 -3.65
C ARG A 55 -0.79 -12.44 -2.22
N SER A 56 -0.47 -13.38 -1.33
CA SER A 56 -0.83 -13.31 0.09
C SER A 56 -0.15 -12.12 0.77
N GLU A 57 1.18 -12.04 0.73
CA GLU A 57 1.90 -10.95 1.43
C GLU A 57 1.56 -9.58 0.85
N LEU A 58 1.32 -9.49 -0.47
CA LEU A 58 0.85 -8.26 -1.08
C LEU A 58 -0.55 -7.85 -0.58
N ALA A 59 -1.45 -8.82 -0.37
CA ALA A 59 -2.76 -8.55 0.21
C ALA A 59 -2.64 -8.03 1.65
N ASP A 60 -1.70 -8.53 2.43
CA ASP A 60 -1.46 -8.05 3.80
C ASP A 60 -0.91 -6.61 3.80
N VAL A 61 0.08 -6.30 2.94
CA VAL A 61 0.56 -4.93 2.73
C VAL A 61 -0.59 -3.99 2.38
N LEU A 62 -1.43 -4.38 1.43
CA LEU A 62 -2.57 -3.58 0.99
C LEU A 62 -3.57 -3.39 2.13
N THR A 63 -3.91 -4.44 2.86
CA THR A 63 -4.86 -4.40 3.99
C THR A 63 -4.44 -3.38 5.04
N TYR A 64 -3.18 -3.38 5.47
CA TYR A 64 -2.71 -2.37 6.42
C TYR A 64 -2.63 -0.96 5.82
N CYS A 65 -2.36 -0.82 4.52
CA CYS A 65 -2.47 0.48 3.85
C CYS A 65 -3.92 1.00 3.85
N PHE A 66 -4.90 0.13 3.62
CA PHE A 66 -6.32 0.45 3.69
C PHE A 66 -6.72 0.90 5.09
N LEU A 67 -6.32 0.14 6.12
CA LEU A 67 -6.57 0.50 7.53
C LEU A 67 -5.90 1.83 7.92
N LEU A 68 -4.69 2.10 7.43
CA LEU A 68 -4.02 3.38 7.68
C LEU A 68 -4.72 4.55 6.98
N ALA A 69 -5.10 4.38 5.71
CA ALA A 69 -5.87 5.39 4.99
C ALA A 69 -7.20 5.68 5.70
N ASP A 70 -7.89 4.64 6.17
CA ASP A 70 -9.12 4.78 6.94
C ASP A 70 -8.88 5.56 8.24
N ARG A 71 -7.80 5.23 8.97
CA ARG A 71 -7.40 5.92 10.21
C ARG A 71 -7.06 7.39 9.99
N LEU A 72 -6.60 7.76 8.80
CA LEU A 72 -6.33 9.13 8.34
C LEU A 72 -7.58 9.83 7.80
N GLY A 73 -8.73 9.15 7.72
CA GLY A 73 -9.98 9.71 7.22
C GLY A 73 -10.03 9.87 5.70
N THR A 74 -9.26 9.08 4.95
CA THR A 74 -9.19 9.13 3.47
C THR A 74 -9.31 7.74 2.86
N SER A 75 -9.27 7.62 1.53
CA SER A 75 -9.18 6.35 0.83
C SER A 75 -7.80 6.18 0.18
N PRO A 76 -7.30 4.93 0.02
CA PRO A 76 -6.09 4.67 -0.75
C PRO A 76 -6.17 5.25 -2.16
N GLU A 77 -7.34 5.18 -2.80
CA GLU A 77 -7.56 5.73 -4.14
C GLU A 77 -7.32 7.25 -4.19
N THR A 78 -7.79 7.99 -3.18
CA THR A 78 -7.57 9.44 -3.06
C THR A 78 -6.08 9.76 -2.91
N LEU A 79 -5.40 9.09 -1.98
CA LEU A 79 -3.96 9.24 -1.74
C LEU A 79 -3.14 8.97 -3.00
N ILE A 80 -3.48 7.90 -3.73
CA ILE A 80 -2.81 7.51 -4.97
C ILE A 80 -3.03 8.58 -6.05
N ARG A 81 -4.26 9.07 -6.24
CA ARG A 81 -4.56 10.09 -7.25
C ARG A 81 -3.81 11.40 -7.01
N GLU A 82 -3.79 11.88 -5.77
CA GLU A 82 -3.05 13.08 -5.38
C GLU A 82 -1.55 12.91 -5.65
N LYS A 83 -0.97 11.80 -5.20
CA LYS A 83 0.45 11.49 -5.43
C LYS A 83 0.78 11.31 -6.90
N LEU A 84 -0.12 10.70 -7.67
CA LEU A 84 0.05 10.47 -9.10
C LEU A 84 0.06 11.79 -9.88
N ALA A 85 -0.82 12.74 -9.54
CA ALA A 85 -0.83 14.07 -10.15
C ALA A 85 0.51 14.80 -9.90
N ALA A 86 1.01 14.76 -8.66
CA ALA A 86 2.30 15.34 -8.32
C ALA A 86 3.48 14.63 -9.03
N THR A 87 3.42 13.30 -9.16
CA THR A 87 4.45 12.50 -9.84
C THR A 87 4.48 12.80 -11.34
N LYS A 88 3.33 12.93 -12.00
CA LYS A 88 3.24 13.31 -13.42
C LYS A 88 3.89 14.67 -13.70
N ALA A 89 3.72 15.64 -12.80
CA ALA A 89 4.36 16.94 -12.93
C ALA A 89 5.89 16.88 -12.78
N LYS A 90 6.40 15.97 -11.94
CA LYS A 90 7.85 15.76 -11.73
C LYS A 90 8.52 14.96 -12.85
N TYR A 91 7.76 14.08 -13.52
CA TYR A 91 8.27 13.13 -14.51
C TYR A 91 7.48 13.25 -15.83
N PRO A 92 7.69 14.33 -16.62
CA PRO A 92 7.06 14.47 -17.92
C PRO A 92 7.52 13.38 -18.90
N VAL A 93 6.61 12.89 -19.74
CA VAL A 93 6.83 11.72 -20.62
C VAL A 93 8.05 11.90 -21.50
N GLU A 94 8.24 13.11 -22.01
CA GLU A 94 9.28 13.51 -22.94
C GLU A 94 10.69 13.38 -22.34
N ARG A 95 10.81 13.43 -21.01
CA ARG A 95 12.09 13.32 -20.30
C ARG A 95 12.25 11.98 -19.60
N SER A 96 11.15 11.35 -19.17
CA SER A 96 11.18 10.18 -18.29
C SER A 96 10.94 8.83 -18.98
N ARG A 97 10.54 8.80 -20.25
CA ARG A 97 10.23 7.53 -20.94
C ARG A 97 11.45 6.61 -21.02
N GLY A 98 11.33 5.39 -20.46
CA GLY A 98 12.38 4.37 -20.48
C GLY A 98 13.57 4.65 -19.55
N ARG A 99 13.47 5.65 -18.67
CA ARG A 99 14.53 6.03 -17.72
C ARG A 99 13.97 6.01 -16.31
N SER A 100 14.65 5.31 -15.39
CA SER A 100 14.33 5.30 -13.96
C SER A 100 15.13 6.32 -13.15
N THR A 101 15.90 7.19 -13.83
CA THR A 101 16.67 8.25 -13.19
C THR A 101 15.76 9.16 -12.38
N LYS A 102 16.21 9.60 -11.19
CA LYS A 102 15.44 10.54 -10.38
C LYS A 102 15.24 11.86 -11.14
N TYR A 103 14.13 12.56 -10.85
CA TYR A 103 13.74 13.78 -11.56
C TYR A 103 14.72 14.94 -11.44
N ASP A 104 15.56 14.94 -10.40
CA ASP A 104 16.67 15.88 -10.22
C ASP A 104 17.87 15.59 -11.13
N GLN A 105 17.83 14.46 -11.87
CA GLN A 105 18.84 14.00 -12.82
C GLN A 105 18.25 13.76 -14.22
N LEU A 106 17.05 14.28 -14.51
CA LEU A 106 16.31 14.15 -15.79
C LEU A 106 16.44 15.34 -16.73
#